data_AF-A0A349QX94-F1
#
_entry.id   AF-A0A349QX94-F1
#
_cell.length_a   1.000
_cell.length_b   1.000
_cell.length_c   1.000
_cell.angle_alpha   90.00
_cell.angle_beta   90.00
_cell.angle_gamma   90.00
#
_symmetry.space_group_name_H-M   'P 1'
#
loop_
_entity.id
_entity.type
_entity.pdbx_description
1 polymer ?
#
loop_
_entity_poly.entity_id
_entity_poly.type
_entity_poly.pdbx_seq_one_letter_code
_entity_poly.pdbx_strand_id
1 'polypeptide(L)'
;MGQHTDIVLLDCTIDKVGQSIKDAKFEVLPHSQFFDIEGKLSDSTSKLPHTLVSAEVFEREMQRLGINQDSTVVLYDRWGVYSSPRAWWMFKVMGFEQVFILNG
;
A
#
# COMPACT_ATOMS: atom_id res chain seq x y z
N MET A 1 20.50 23.79 0.00
CA MET A 1 19.62 23.02 0.91
C MET A 1 19.22 21.77 0.16
N GLY A 2 19.76 20.61 0.55
CA GLY A 2 19.38 19.34 -0.08
C GLY A 2 17.91 19.09 0.18
N GLN A 3 17.14 18.78 -0.86
CA GLN A 3 15.75 18.37 -0.71
C GLN A 3 15.74 17.06 0.08
N HIS A 4 15.23 17.11 1.31
CA HIS A 4 14.77 15.89 1.97
C HIS A 4 13.55 15.43 1.19
N THR A 5 13.72 14.41 0.35
CA THR A 5 12.59 13.69 -0.24
C THR A 5 12.00 12.86 0.90
N ASP A 6 10.88 13.29 1.46
CA ASP A 6 10.19 12.51 2.47
C ASP A 6 9.68 11.21 1.82
N ILE A 7 10.25 10.09 2.26
CA ILE A 7 9.86 8.75 1.82
C ILE A 7 8.64 8.33 2.65
N VAL A 8 7.55 7.96 1.96
CA VAL A 8 6.38 7.38 2.60
C VAL A 8 6.50 5.86 2.56
N LEU A 9 6.64 5.24 3.74
CA LEU A 9 6.66 3.80 3.89
C LEU A 9 5.24 3.28 4.10
N LEU A 10 4.85 2.29 3.29
CA LEU A 10 3.55 1.67 3.35
C LEU A 10 3.67 0.16 3.58
N ASP A 11 3.18 -0.30 4.73
CA ASP A 11 2.91 -1.71 4.98
C ASP A 11 1.63 -2.11 4.24
N CYS A 12 1.79 -2.99 3.25
CA CYS A 12 0.72 -3.49 2.39
C CYS A 12 0.35 -4.94 2.73
N THR A 13 0.73 -5.44 3.91
CA THR A 13 0.58 -6.84 4.27
C THR A 13 -0.89 -7.26 4.32
N ILE A 14 -1.20 -8.37 3.64
CA ILE A 14 -2.44 -9.12 3.79
C ILE A 14 -2.13 -10.52 4.31
N ASP A 15 -3.15 -11.21 4.82
CA ASP A 15 -3.02 -12.63 5.16
C ASP A 15 -2.76 -13.45 3.89
N LYS A 16 -1.80 -14.38 3.97
CA LYS A 16 -1.56 -15.34 2.90
C LYS A 16 -2.58 -16.48 3.00
N VAL A 17 -2.95 -17.07 1.87
CA VAL A 17 -3.86 -18.23 1.86
C VAL A 17 -3.30 -19.34 2.77
N GLY A 18 -4.07 -19.68 3.82
CA GLY A 18 -3.70 -20.68 4.82
C GLY A 18 -2.69 -20.23 5.87
N GLN A 19 -2.27 -18.96 5.88
CA GLN A 19 -1.29 -18.43 6.82
C GLN A 19 -1.64 -16.99 7.22
N SER A 20 -2.19 -16.85 8.44
CA SER A 20 -2.54 -15.54 9.01
C SER A 20 -1.36 -14.94 9.76
N ILE A 21 -1.24 -13.62 9.69
CA ILE A 21 -0.20 -12.86 10.41
C ILE A 21 -0.69 -12.32 11.77
N LYS A 22 -1.93 -12.64 12.16
CA LYS A 22 -2.53 -12.21 13.45
C LYS A 22 -1.72 -12.65 14.67
N ASP A 23 -1.18 -13.86 14.63
CA ASP A 23 -0.39 -14.44 15.72
C ASP A 23 1.12 -14.21 15.55
N ALA A 24 1.53 -13.66 14.40
CA ALA A 24 2.92 -13.30 14.19
C ALA A 24 3.26 -12.06 15.02
N LYS A 25 4.53 -11.95 15.41
CA LYS A 25 5.03 -10.74 16.06
C LYS A 25 4.77 -9.54 15.14
N PHE A 26 4.09 -8.53 15.66
CA PHE A 26 3.82 -7.31 14.92
C PHE A 26 5.12 -6.50 14.79
N GLU A 27 5.78 -6.66 13.65
CA GLU A 27 7.00 -5.95 13.29
C GLU A 27 6.76 -5.19 11.99
N VAL A 28 6.81 -3.86 12.09
CA VAL A 28 6.69 -2.94 10.95
C VAL A 28 7.89 -2.01 10.95
N LEU A 29 8.28 -1.52 9.78
CA LEU A 29 9.33 -0.51 9.71
C LEU A 29 8.88 0.77 10.42
N PRO A 30 9.77 1.47 11.15
CA PRO A 30 9.42 2.73 11.82
C PRO A 30 8.75 3.72 10.85
N HIS A 31 7.72 4.40 11.34
CA HIS A 31 6.94 5.40 10.58
C HIS A 31 6.16 4.86 9.38
N SER A 32 6.02 3.53 9.25
CA SER A 32 5.15 2.96 8.23
C SER A 32 3.68 3.31 8.50
N GLN A 33 2.97 3.67 7.44
CA GLN A 33 1.52 3.72 7.44
C GLN A 33 0.96 2.41 6.85
N PHE A 34 -0.27 2.06 7.20
CA PHE A 34 -0.90 0.85 6.68
C PHE A 34 -1.71 1.15 5.41
N PHE A 35 -1.45 0.39 4.35
CA PHE A 35 -2.18 0.45 3.07
C PHE A 35 -3.17 -0.72 3.01
N ASP A 36 -4.42 -0.43 3.40
CA ASP A 36 -5.48 -1.41 3.64
C ASP A 36 -6.10 -1.98 2.35
N ILE A 37 -5.39 -2.90 1.70
CA ILE A 37 -5.79 -3.58 0.45
C ILE A 37 -7.12 -4.34 0.60
N GLU A 38 -7.41 -4.88 1.78
CA GLU A 38 -8.59 -5.73 1.99
C GLU A 38 -9.82 -4.94 2.43
N GLY A 39 -9.64 -3.81 3.11
CA GLY A 39 -10.70 -2.92 3.53
C GLY A 39 -10.88 -1.75 2.58
N LYS A 40 -10.37 -0.58 2.97
CA LYS A 40 -10.71 0.70 2.29
C LYS A 40 -10.30 0.78 0.83
N LEU A 41 -9.31 -0.01 0.41
CA LEU A 41 -8.78 -0.05 -0.95
C LEU A 41 -9.25 -1.27 -1.75
N SER A 42 -10.30 -1.95 -1.27
CA SER A 42 -11.07 -2.94 -2.02
C SER A 42 -12.48 -2.42 -2.27
N ASP A 43 -12.93 -2.45 -3.53
CA ASP A 43 -14.30 -2.06 -3.88
C ASP A 43 -15.32 -3.04 -3.27
N SER A 44 -16.05 -2.58 -2.25
CA SER A 44 -17.07 -3.35 -1.54
C SER A 44 -18.37 -3.51 -2.33
N THR A 45 -18.55 -2.81 -3.46
CA THR A 45 -19.71 -2.97 -4.34
C THR A 45 -19.54 -4.12 -5.33
N SER A 46 -18.30 -4.55 -5.55
CA SER A 46 -17.96 -5.71 -6.37
C SER A 46 -18.31 -7.01 -5.68
N LYS A 47 -18.69 -8.02 -6.47
CA LYS A 47 -18.87 -9.41 -6.00
C LYS A 47 -17.53 -10.16 -5.86
N LEU A 48 -16.44 -9.58 -6.34
CA LEU A 48 -15.11 -10.18 -6.32
C LEU A 48 -14.22 -9.50 -5.26
N PRO A 49 -13.43 -10.27 -4.50
CA PRO A 49 -12.51 -9.70 -3.51
C PRO A 49 -11.39 -8.92 -4.19
N HIS A 50 -10.79 -7.97 -3.45
CA HIS A 50 -9.66 -7.14 -3.87
C HIS A 50 -9.90 -6.40 -5.20
N THR A 51 -11.16 -6.11 -5.51
CA THR A 51 -11.52 -5.35 -6.71
C THR A 51 -10.96 -3.93 -6.58
N LEU A 52 -10.37 -3.43 -7.67
CA LEU A 52 -9.78 -2.09 -7.67
C LEU A 52 -10.88 -1.05 -7.41
N VAL A 53 -10.62 -0.14 -6.47
CA VAL A 53 -11.48 1.01 -6.18
C VAL A 53 -11.46 2.06 -7.29
N SER A 54 -12.46 2.93 -7.34
CA SER A 54 -12.45 4.07 -8.25
C SER A 54 -11.32 5.05 -7.93
N ALA A 55 -10.97 5.92 -8.89
CA ALA A 55 -9.94 6.94 -8.71
C ALA A 55 -10.26 7.89 -7.54
N GLU A 56 -11.54 8.26 -7.38
CA GLU A 56 -11.99 9.18 -6.31
C GLU A 56 -11.85 8.56 -4.93
N VAL A 57 -12.08 7.24 -4.82
CA VAL A 57 -11.87 6.51 -3.56
C VAL A 57 -10.39 6.42 -3.26
N PHE A 58 -9.57 6.04 -4.24
CA PHE A 58 -8.13 5.97 -4.09
C PHE A 58 -7.52 7.31 -3.67
N GLU A 59 -7.86 8.39 -4.38
CA GLU A 59 -7.39 9.74 -4.10
C GLU A 59 -7.71 10.16 -2.66
N ARG A 60 -8.95 9.95 -2.22
CA ARG A 60 -9.36 10.30 -0.85
C ARG A 60 -8.57 9.52 0.20
N GLU A 61 -8.30 8.23 -0.02
CA GLU A 61 -7.48 7.46 0.91
C GLU A 61 -6.01 7.91 0.88
N MET A 62 -5.47 8.29 -0.28
CA MET A 62 -4.10 8.82 -0.37
C MET A 62 -3.96 10.16 0.34
N GLN A 63 -4.94 11.06 0.20
CA GLN A 63 -4.99 12.33 0.92
C GLN A 63 -4.99 12.12 2.44
N ARG A 64 -5.69 11.09 2.95
CA ARG A 64 -5.68 10.73 4.38
C ARG A 64 -4.32 10.25 4.87
N LEU A 65 -3.54 9.63 3.99
CA LEU A 65 -2.17 9.18 4.26
C LEU A 65 -1.13 10.30 4.02
N GLY A 66 -1.56 11.50 3.60
CA GLY A 66 -0.68 12.61 3.27
C GLY A 66 0.11 12.42 1.96
N ILE A 67 -0.35 11.52 1.08
CA ILE A 67 0.33 11.15 -0.17
C ILE A 67 -0.23 11.98 -1.33
N ASN A 68 0.67 12.54 -2.14
CA ASN A 68 0.38 13.27 -3.37
C ASN A 68 1.29 12.79 -4.52
N GLN A 69 1.10 13.32 -5.72
CA GLN A 69 1.84 12.89 -6.93
C GLN A 69 3.37 13.10 -6.85
N ASP A 70 3.83 14.01 -5.99
CA ASP A 70 5.26 14.29 -5.79
C ASP A 70 5.89 13.39 -4.71
N SER A 71 5.08 12.60 -3.99
CA SER A 71 5.54 11.73 -2.90
C SER A 71 6.36 10.56 -3.44
N THR A 72 7.47 10.24 -2.78
CA THR A 72 8.19 8.98 -3.01
C THR A 72 7.61 7.90 -2.11
N VAL A 73 6.95 6.91 -2.70
CA VAL A 73 6.26 5.85 -1.98
C VAL A 73 7.07 4.55 -2.06
N VAL A 74 7.34 3.95 -0.90
CA VAL A 74 8.00 2.64 -0.80
C VAL A 74 7.04 1.66 -0.14
N LEU A 75 6.68 0.62 -0.89
CA LEU A 75 5.73 -0.41 -0.52
C LEU A 75 6.47 -1.66 -0.06
N TYR A 76 6.01 -2.29 1.01
CA TYR A 76 6.52 -3.58 1.45
C TYR A 76 5.40 -4.44 2.01
N ASP A 77 5.67 -5.72 2.17
CA ASP A 77 4.83 -6.63 2.93
C ASP A 77 5.70 -7.58 3.75
N ARG A 78 5.11 -8.17 4.79
CA ARG A 78 5.83 -9.05 5.73
C ARG A 78 6.08 -10.47 5.18
N TRP A 79 5.72 -10.73 3.92
CA TRP A 79 5.96 -12.00 3.23
C TRP A 79 7.12 -11.90 2.20
N GLY A 80 7.87 -10.80 2.20
CA GLY A 80 8.92 -10.50 1.23
C GLY A 80 8.34 -9.79 0.02
N VAL A 81 7.70 -10.55 -0.88
CA VAL A 81 6.97 -10.00 -2.03
C VAL A 81 5.70 -10.83 -2.26
N TYR A 82 4.57 -10.38 -1.70
CA TYR A 82 3.27 -11.03 -1.86
C TYR A 82 2.18 -10.04 -2.25
N SER A 83 1.89 -9.05 -1.42
CA SER A 83 0.82 -8.07 -1.62
C SER A 83 1.31 -6.68 -2.00
N SER A 84 2.58 -6.36 -1.73
CA SER A 84 3.21 -5.13 -2.19
C SER A 84 3.17 -4.92 -3.72
N PRO A 85 3.26 -5.95 -4.59
CA PRO A 85 3.06 -5.74 -6.03
C PRO A 85 1.64 -5.31 -6.40
N ARG A 86 0.62 -5.75 -5.64
CA ARG A 86 -0.76 -5.32 -5.86
C ARG A 86 -0.90 -3.84 -5.55
N ALA A 87 -0.40 -3.40 -4.40
CA ALA A 87 -0.40 -1.98 -4.05
C ALA A 87 0.36 -1.15 -5.10
N TRP A 88 1.53 -1.61 -5.52
CA TRP A 88 2.33 -0.94 -6.55
C TRP A 88 1.53 -0.75 -7.84
N TRP A 89 0.87 -1.82 -8.32
CA TRP A 89 0.03 -1.75 -9.50
C TRP A 89 -1.13 -0.74 -9.33
N MET A 90 -1.77 -0.68 -8.16
CA MET A 90 -2.82 0.30 -7.89
C MET A 90 -2.30 1.73 -8.04
N PHE A 91 -1.14 2.04 -7.45
CA PHE A 91 -0.51 3.35 -7.62
C PHE A 91 -0.18 3.66 -9.10
N LYS A 92 0.35 2.68 -9.85
CA LYS A 92 0.66 2.87 -11.28
C LYS A 92 -0.58 3.14 -12.12
N VAL A 93 -1.67 2.41 -11.87
CA VAL A 93 -2.97 2.66 -12.53
C VAL A 93 -3.49 4.07 -12.25
N MET A 94 -3.22 4.58 -11.04
CA MET A 94 -3.62 5.92 -10.59
C MET A 94 -2.63 7.03 -10.97
N GLY A 95 -1.63 6.71 -11.81
CA GLY A 95 -0.72 7.70 -12.41
C GLY A 95 0.51 8.07 -11.58
N PHE A 96 0.77 7.41 -10.44
CA PHE A 96 1.95 7.72 -9.63
C PHE A 96 3.24 7.19 -10.29
N GLU A 97 4.27 8.04 -10.31
CA GLU A 97 5.54 7.71 -10.94
C GLU A 97 6.55 7.13 -9.94
N GLN A 98 6.75 7.80 -8.79
CA GLN A 98 7.78 7.50 -7.80
C GLN A 98 7.32 6.46 -6.78
N VAL A 99 7.03 5.24 -7.25
CA VAL A 99 6.54 4.14 -6.42
C VAL A 99 7.40 2.90 -6.59
N PHE A 100 7.94 2.43 -5.48
CA PHE A 100 8.93 1.35 -5.41
C PHE A 100 8.46 0.24 -4.47
N ILE A 101 8.95 -0.98 -4.71
CA ILE A 101 8.78 -2.11 -3.79
C ILE A 101 10.11 -2.29 -3.06
N LEU A 102 10.06 -2.37 -1.74
CA LEU A 102 11.22 -2.77 -0.94
C LEU A 102 11.52 -4.25 -1.19
N ASN A 103 12.73 -4.53 -1.66
CA ASN A 103 13.18 -5.91 -1.89
C ASN A 103 13.60 -6.54 -0.54
N GLY A 104 12.91 -7.60 -0.13
CA GLY A 104 13.08 -8.30 1.14
C GLY A 104 13.04 -9.81 1.00
#